data_AF-A0A2N5VXA7-F1
#
_entry.id   AF-A0A2N5VXA7-F1
#
_cell.length_a   1.000
_cell.length_b   1.000
_cell.length_c   1.000
_cell.angle_alpha   90.00
_cell.angle_beta   90.00
_cell.angle_gamma   90.00
#
_symmetry.space_group_name_H-M   'P 1'
#
loop_
_entity.id
_entity.type
_entity.pdbx_description
1 polymer ?
#
loop_
_entity_poly.entity_id
_entity_poly.type
_entity_poly.pdbx_seq_one_letter_code
_entity_poly.pdbx_strand_id
1 'polypeptide(L)'
;MDSKMITIAAAGAAILLLAEMANDREAYYGDGSQARYPQFLLYKCRPELFREITRLERKTFYNLVKEIERFGLLKNGSSVSVEEQLLIFLDIVCNNNSMRQTAVKFCPGLYTITRYFSQVLNALVALYPNYVSYTPATCALPNKIAKNPKYKPFKNCLGALDGVFIPATVPVADQSPWRSRKNIIAQNVLAAINFNFEFVFVLATSAHNTRVFNDSTTKGLNITGKKYFLANAGYGMRQGLMTPFQGVRYHLKEQAAAGRSPSNRKELYNLRHATLQNQVERIFGCMKRKFPILTTPPEFQLNKQVHLVYALCMLWNFIQKNEALDNLFDDPSKIPIITQPTEEEIEEGLSIADEDALQKARREQIATKLFNQYVAYNSC
;
A
#
# COMPACT_ATOMS: atom_id res chain seq x y z
N MET A 1 2.06 11.83 78.89
CA MET A 1 1.60 11.98 77.49
C MET A 1 1.86 10.66 76.80
N ASP A 2 0.79 9.95 76.44
CA ASP A 2 0.85 8.54 76.03
C ASP A 2 1.62 8.33 74.73
N SER A 3 2.58 7.39 74.76
CA SER A 3 3.38 6.98 73.60
C SER A 3 2.53 6.64 72.36
N LYS A 4 1.31 6.10 72.58
CA LYS A 4 0.33 5.82 71.52
C LYS A 4 -0.20 7.07 70.81
N MET A 5 -0.39 8.18 71.53
CA MET A 5 -0.85 9.44 70.93
C MET A 5 0.21 10.02 70.00
N ILE A 6 1.49 9.88 70.35
CA ILE A 6 2.61 10.33 69.51
C ILE A 6 2.70 9.48 68.24
N THR A 7 2.49 8.16 68.34
CA THR A 7 2.51 7.28 67.16
C THR A 7 1.34 7.54 66.21
N ILE A 8 0.14 7.81 66.75
CA ILE A 8 -1.03 8.16 65.95
C ILE A 8 -0.84 9.51 65.27
N ALA A 9 -0.29 10.51 65.97
CA ALA A 9 0.02 11.81 65.38
C ALA A 9 1.09 11.71 64.28
N ALA A 10 2.14 10.91 64.49
CA ALA A 10 3.18 10.68 63.49
C ALA A 10 2.65 9.93 62.25
N ALA A 11 1.78 8.93 62.44
CA ALA A 11 1.13 8.24 61.34
C ALA A 11 0.18 9.16 60.56
N GLY A 12 -0.59 10.01 61.26
CA GLY A 12 -1.45 11.02 60.63
C GLY A 12 -0.65 12.04 59.81
N ALA A 13 0.47 12.52 60.34
CA ALA A 13 1.37 13.44 59.64
C ALA A 13 2.04 12.77 58.42
N ALA A 14 2.43 11.50 58.52
CA ALA A 14 2.98 10.75 57.40
C ALA A 14 1.93 10.51 56.30
N ILE A 15 0.68 10.24 56.67
CA ILE A 15 -0.43 10.09 55.71
C ILE A 15 -0.74 11.43 55.03
N LEU A 16 -0.71 12.55 55.77
CA LEU A 16 -0.89 13.89 55.20
C LEU A 16 0.26 14.27 54.26
N LEU A 17 1.52 14.00 54.64
CA LEU A 17 2.68 14.22 53.77
C LEU A 17 2.63 13.33 52.52
N LEU A 18 2.22 12.06 52.66
CA LEU A 18 2.02 11.18 51.50
C LEU A 18 0.82 11.63 50.64
N ALA A 19 -0.23 12.20 51.24
CA ALA A 19 -1.37 12.76 50.52
C ALA A 19 -1.00 14.07 49.79
N GLU A 20 -0.13 14.91 50.38
CA GLU A 20 0.43 16.11 49.75
C GLU A 20 1.43 15.77 48.65
N MET A 21 2.30 14.77 48.85
CA MET A 21 3.17 14.25 47.80
C MET A 21 2.38 13.54 46.68
N ALA A 22 1.23 12.94 47.00
CA ALA A 22 0.28 12.41 46.01
C ALA A 22 -0.56 13.50 45.33
N ASN A 23 -0.46 14.75 45.79
CA ASN A 23 -1.14 15.92 45.24
C ASN A 23 -0.29 16.71 44.24
N ASP A 24 0.96 16.29 43.98
CA ASP A 24 1.66 16.56 42.71
C ASP A 24 0.96 15.78 41.59
N ARG A 25 -0.28 16.16 41.28
CA ARG A 25 -1.09 15.65 40.19
C ARG A 25 -0.99 16.54 38.95
N GLU A 26 0.19 17.06 38.65
CA GLU A 26 0.45 17.35 37.24
C GLU A 26 0.57 15.99 36.53
N ALA A 27 -0.34 15.71 35.61
CA ALA A 27 -0.33 14.46 34.87
C ALA A 27 1.03 14.31 34.17
N TYR A 28 1.86 13.37 34.62
CA TYR A 28 3.16 13.05 34.00
C TYR A 28 3.01 12.70 32.50
N TYR A 29 1.80 12.29 32.08
CA TYR A 29 1.37 12.22 30.68
C TYR A 29 -0.12 12.56 30.53
N GLY A 30 -0.43 13.58 29.71
CA GLY A 30 -1.76 13.83 29.12
C GLY A 30 -2.50 15.05 29.68
N ASP A 31 -2.63 16.09 28.87
CA ASP A 31 -3.50 17.26 29.10
C ASP A 31 -4.95 17.04 28.60
N GLY A 32 -5.37 15.79 28.40
CA GLY A 32 -6.59 15.48 27.66
C GLY A 32 -6.46 15.89 26.19
N SER A 33 -7.57 16.05 25.45
CA SER A 33 -7.59 16.53 24.06
C SER A 33 -7.16 18.02 23.93
N GLN A 34 -6.34 18.51 24.86
CA GLN A 34 -5.78 19.85 24.90
C GLN A 34 -4.33 19.93 24.41
N ALA A 35 -3.77 18.79 24.02
CA ALA A 35 -2.42 18.71 23.46
C ALA A 35 -2.22 19.77 22.39
N ARG A 36 -1.24 20.66 22.62
CA ARG A 36 -0.97 21.81 21.75
C ARG A 36 -0.72 21.40 20.30
N TYR A 37 -0.13 20.23 20.08
CA TYR A 37 0.24 19.76 18.75
C TYR A 37 -0.97 19.30 17.89
N PRO A 38 -1.83 18.37 18.35
CA PRO A 38 -3.09 18.06 17.65
C PRO A 38 -3.96 19.28 17.39
N GLN A 39 -4.13 20.16 18.38
CA GLN A 39 -4.90 21.39 18.20
C GLN A 39 -4.27 22.33 17.17
N PHE A 40 -2.94 22.46 17.17
CA PHE A 40 -2.22 23.21 16.14
C PHE A 40 -2.52 22.62 14.75
N LEU A 41 -2.39 21.31 14.56
CA LEU A 41 -2.67 20.65 13.28
C LEU A 41 -4.12 20.87 12.82
N LEU A 42 -5.09 20.69 13.71
CA LEU A 42 -6.51 20.77 13.38
C LEU A 42 -6.98 22.21 13.10
N TYR A 43 -6.52 23.20 13.87
CA TYR A 43 -7.13 24.53 13.84
C TYR A 43 -6.21 25.68 13.41
N LYS A 44 -4.89 25.55 13.57
CA LYS A 44 -3.94 26.66 13.32
C LYS A 44 -2.97 26.42 12.16
N CYS A 45 -2.75 25.16 11.79
CA CYS A 45 -1.77 24.77 10.80
C CYS A 45 -2.20 25.19 9.39
N ARG A 46 -1.29 25.80 8.64
CA ARG A 46 -1.52 26.14 7.23
C ARG A 46 -1.78 24.87 6.40
N PRO A 47 -2.63 24.93 5.36
CA PRO A 47 -2.96 23.76 4.55
C PRO A 47 -1.75 23.03 3.96
N GLU A 48 -0.71 23.76 3.54
CA GLU A 48 0.49 23.20 2.93
C GLU A 48 1.28 22.36 3.94
N LEU A 49 1.48 22.91 5.15
CA LEU A 49 2.17 22.23 6.25
C LEU A 49 1.35 21.04 6.76
N PHE A 50 0.01 21.16 6.81
CA PHE A 50 -0.85 20.04 7.18
C PHE A 50 -0.69 18.89 6.19
N ARG A 51 -0.65 19.22 4.90
CA ARG A 51 -0.45 18.26 3.82
C ARG A 51 0.95 17.64 3.83
N GLU A 52 1.98 18.41 4.19
CA GLU A 52 3.34 17.89 4.34
C GLU A 52 3.44 16.86 5.48
N ILE A 53 2.82 17.17 6.63
CA ILE A 53 2.87 16.33 7.84
C ILE A 53 2.00 15.08 7.71
N THR A 54 0.76 15.25 7.25
CA THR A 54 -0.22 14.15 7.22
C THR A 54 -0.21 13.40 5.89
N ARG A 55 0.38 13.98 4.84
CA ARG A 55 0.31 13.51 3.45
C ARG A 55 -1.10 13.55 2.86
N LEU A 56 -2.06 14.26 3.46
CA LEU A 56 -3.41 14.44 2.92
C LEU A 56 -3.77 15.92 2.85
N GLU A 57 -4.60 16.31 1.88
CA GLU A 57 -5.26 17.61 1.93
C GLU A 57 -6.22 17.65 3.13
N ARG A 58 -6.34 18.82 3.77
CA ARG A 58 -7.21 19.01 4.94
C ARG A 58 -8.66 18.60 4.65
N LYS A 59 -9.16 18.91 3.45
CA LYS A 59 -10.49 18.51 3.00
C LYS A 59 -10.65 16.97 2.94
N THR A 60 -9.66 16.29 2.36
CA THR A 60 -9.62 14.83 2.28
C THR A 60 -9.56 14.18 3.66
N PHE A 61 -8.78 14.74 4.59
CA PHE A 61 -8.73 14.29 5.97
C PHE A 61 -10.12 14.33 6.64
N TYR A 62 -10.83 15.45 6.55
CA TYR A 62 -12.17 15.54 7.13
C TYR A 62 -13.21 14.67 6.40
N ASN A 63 -13.05 14.44 5.10
CA ASN A 63 -13.88 13.47 4.39
C ASN A 63 -13.67 12.05 4.93
N LEU A 64 -12.43 11.68 5.25
CA LEU A 64 -12.12 10.37 5.84
C LEU A 64 -12.71 10.22 7.24
N VAL A 65 -12.60 11.27 8.06
CA VAL A 65 -13.24 11.32 9.40
C VAL A 65 -14.74 11.08 9.27
N LYS A 66 -15.43 11.85 8.41
CA LYS A 66 -16.87 11.71 8.18
C LYS A 66 -17.27 10.33 7.70
N GLU A 67 -16.44 9.70 6.87
CA GLU A 67 -16.72 8.36 6.38
C GLU A 67 -16.61 7.32 7.50
N ILE A 68 -15.55 7.38 8.29
CA ILE A 68 -15.35 6.50 9.44
C ILE A 68 -16.49 6.66 10.46
N GLU A 69 -16.92 7.89 10.72
CA GLU A 69 -18.06 8.18 11.59
C GLU A 69 -19.39 7.68 11.01
N ARG A 70 -19.61 7.84 9.69
CA ARG A 70 -20.81 7.36 9.00
C ARG A 70 -20.98 5.85 9.13
N PHE A 71 -19.89 5.08 9.06
CA PHE A 71 -19.91 3.64 9.27
C PHE A 71 -19.85 3.24 10.76
N GLY A 72 -19.76 4.21 11.68
CA GLY A 72 -19.70 3.98 13.12
C GLY A 72 -18.45 3.23 13.57
N LEU A 73 -17.36 3.31 12.80
CA LEU A 73 -16.15 2.50 13.01
C LEU A 73 -15.26 3.05 14.12
N LEU A 74 -15.27 4.37 14.33
CA LEU A 74 -14.61 5.03 15.46
C LEU A 74 -15.59 5.93 16.20
N LYS A 75 -15.28 6.18 17.46
CA LYS A 75 -16.03 7.08 18.34
C LYS A 75 -15.03 7.96 19.10
N ASN A 76 -15.50 9.13 19.52
CA ASN A 76 -14.74 9.98 20.42
C ASN A 76 -14.44 9.22 21.72
N GLY A 77 -13.17 9.21 22.11
CA GLY A 77 -12.77 8.76 23.43
C GLY A 77 -13.03 9.85 24.47
N SER A 78 -12.85 9.52 25.75
CA SER A 78 -12.93 10.50 26.85
C SER A 78 -11.94 11.65 26.73
N SER A 79 -10.82 11.44 26.02
CA SER A 79 -9.69 12.37 25.98
C SER A 79 -9.05 12.50 24.61
N VAL A 80 -9.52 11.76 23.60
CA VAL A 80 -8.94 11.78 22.24
C VAL A 80 -10.08 11.69 21.22
N SER A 81 -10.23 12.72 20.40
CA SER A 81 -11.28 12.77 19.36
C SER A 81 -10.98 11.83 18.18
N VAL A 82 -11.96 11.54 17.33
CA VAL A 82 -11.74 10.71 16.13
C VAL A 82 -10.67 11.33 15.22
N GLU A 83 -10.65 12.65 15.08
CA GLU A 83 -9.63 13.37 14.31
C GLU A 83 -8.24 13.16 14.91
N GLU A 84 -8.10 13.28 16.22
CA GLU A 84 -6.81 13.06 16.90
C GLU A 84 -6.35 11.60 16.78
N GLN A 85 -7.27 10.63 16.86
CA GLN A 85 -6.96 9.21 16.64
C GLN A 85 -6.40 8.98 15.23
N LEU A 86 -7.02 9.58 14.21
CA LEU A 86 -6.53 9.55 12.84
C LEU A 86 -5.17 10.23 12.68
N LEU A 87 -4.96 11.39 13.31
CA LEU A 87 -3.67 12.08 13.28
C LEU A 87 -2.55 11.25 13.91
N ILE A 88 -2.83 10.53 15.01
CA ILE A 88 -1.88 9.60 15.63
C ILE A 88 -1.49 8.50 14.64
N PHE A 89 -2.49 7.90 13.97
CA PHE A 89 -2.22 6.86 12.97
C PHE A 89 -1.38 7.39 11.80
N LEU A 90 -1.75 8.55 11.26
CA LEU A 90 -1.06 9.20 10.15
C LEU A 90 0.37 9.60 10.51
N ASP A 91 0.62 10.10 11.73
CA ASP A 91 1.97 10.45 12.19
C ASP A 91 2.91 9.24 12.14
N ILE A 92 2.42 8.07 12.58
CA ILE A 92 3.17 6.81 12.56
C ILE A 92 3.42 6.34 11.12
N VAL A 93 2.39 6.26 10.27
CA VAL A 93 2.54 5.66 8.93
C VAL A 93 3.23 6.58 7.92
N CYS A 94 2.99 7.89 7.99
CA CYS A 94 3.52 8.87 7.03
C CYS A 94 4.92 9.36 7.36
N ASN A 95 5.35 9.30 8.63
CA ASN A 95 6.68 9.75 9.06
C ASN A 95 7.56 8.61 9.58
N ASN A 96 7.04 7.37 9.64
CA ASN A 96 7.72 6.21 10.22
C ASN A 96 8.20 6.44 11.65
N ASN A 97 7.40 7.19 12.43
CA ASN A 97 7.68 7.41 13.84
C ASN A 97 7.38 6.15 14.65
N SER A 98 8.24 5.87 15.64
CA SER A 98 7.91 4.87 16.66
C SER A 98 6.70 5.34 17.47
N MET A 99 5.92 4.39 17.99
CA MET A 99 4.78 4.71 18.87
C MET A 99 5.21 5.54 20.09
N ARG A 100 6.45 5.39 20.56
CA ARG A 100 7.02 6.17 21.66
C ARG A 100 7.27 7.63 21.28
N GLN A 101 7.80 7.89 20.08
CA GLN A 101 7.96 9.26 19.58
C GLN A 101 6.61 9.95 19.40
N THR A 102 5.62 9.24 18.85
CA THR A 102 4.26 9.77 18.71
C THR A 102 3.62 10.03 20.09
N ALA A 103 3.85 9.18 21.10
CA ALA A 103 3.38 9.41 22.47
C ALA A 103 3.95 10.71 23.07
N VAL A 104 5.25 10.96 22.91
CA VAL A 104 5.89 12.22 23.37
C VAL A 104 5.34 13.42 22.62
N LYS A 105 5.11 13.30 21.31
CA LYS A 105 4.68 14.39 20.43
C LYS A 105 3.22 14.79 20.63
N PHE A 106 2.34 13.79 20.83
CA PHE A 106 0.91 14.01 21.00
C PHE A 106 0.53 14.18 22.47
N CYS A 107 1.37 13.73 23.41
CA CYS A 107 1.17 13.73 24.87
C CYS A 107 0.27 12.63 25.51
N PRO A 108 -0.38 11.68 24.81
CA PRO A 108 -0.93 10.49 25.46
C PRO A 108 0.15 9.51 25.93
N GLY A 109 -0.20 8.67 26.91
CA GLY A 109 0.61 7.50 27.27
C GLY A 109 0.76 6.50 26.11
N LEU A 110 1.85 5.71 26.12
CA LEU A 110 2.17 4.73 25.07
C LEU A 110 1.06 3.69 24.83
N TYR A 111 0.40 3.26 25.91
CA TYR A 111 -0.76 2.36 25.81
C TYR A 111 -1.89 2.97 24.97
N THR A 112 -2.17 4.26 25.18
CA THR A 112 -3.21 5.00 24.47
C THR A 112 -2.89 5.11 22.98
N ILE A 113 -1.65 5.43 22.62
CA ILE A 113 -1.19 5.46 21.21
C ILE A 113 -1.35 4.08 20.56
N THR A 114 -0.88 3.02 21.22
CA THR A 114 -0.94 1.64 20.70
C THR A 114 -2.38 1.18 20.49
N ARG A 115 -3.27 1.53 21.42
CA ARG A 115 -4.70 1.24 21.34
C ARG A 115 -5.33 1.96 20.15
N TYR A 116 -5.15 3.27 20.04
CA TYR A 116 -5.75 4.05 18.95
C TYR A 116 -5.19 3.68 17.59
N PHE A 117 -3.89 3.44 17.46
CA PHE A 117 -3.30 2.90 16.24
C PHE A 117 -4.02 1.62 15.79
N SER A 118 -4.27 0.70 16.73
CA SER A 118 -4.96 -0.57 16.43
C SER A 118 -6.44 -0.35 16.06
N GLN A 119 -7.13 0.58 16.71
CA GLN A 119 -8.53 0.91 16.40
C GLN A 119 -8.67 1.55 15.01
N VAL A 120 -7.83 2.55 14.70
CA VAL A 120 -7.82 3.17 13.37
C VAL A 120 -7.45 2.15 12.30
N LEU A 121 -6.44 1.30 12.54
CA LEU A 121 -6.05 0.25 11.62
C LEU A 121 -7.24 -0.66 11.26
N ASN A 122 -7.95 -1.15 12.28
CA ASN A 122 -9.11 -2.02 12.07
C ASN A 122 -10.26 -1.29 11.35
N ALA A 123 -10.50 -0.01 11.66
CA ALA A 123 -11.49 0.80 10.97
C ALA A 123 -11.15 0.95 9.47
N LEU A 124 -9.89 1.22 9.13
CA LEU A 124 -9.46 1.35 7.74
C LEU A 124 -9.55 0.00 6.99
N VAL A 125 -9.23 -1.11 7.66
CA VAL A 125 -9.43 -2.46 7.08
C VAL A 125 -10.92 -2.75 6.87
N ALA A 126 -11.81 -2.32 7.76
CA ALA A 126 -13.25 -2.48 7.57
C ALA A 126 -13.78 -1.68 6.37
N LEU A 127 -13.17 -0.55 6.02
CA LEU A 127 -13.49 0.22 4.82
C LEU A 127 -12.89 -0.37 3.53
N TYR A 128 -11.91 -1.27 3.63
CA TYR A 128 -11.20 -1.83 2.49
C TYR A 128 -12.13 -2.35 1.37
N PRO A 129 -13.18 -3.15 1.63
CA PRO A 129 -14.06 -3.67 0.58
C PRO A 129 -14.80 -2.59 -0.22
N ASN A 130 -14.99 -1.40 0.34
CA ASN A 130 -15.68 -0.28 -0.31
C ASN A 130 -14.79 0.44 -1.33
N TYR A 131 -13.47 0.36 -1.14
CA TYR A 131 -12.48 1.10 -1.95
C TYR A 131 -11.64 0.20 -2.84
N VAL A 132 -11.36 -1.02 -2.41
CA VAL A 132 -10.55 -2.00 -3.13
C VAL A 132 -11.46 -3.17 -3.48
N SER A 133 -12.01 -3.11 -4.69
CA SER A 133 -12.91 -4.14 -5.19
C SER A 133 -12.73 -4.34 -6.68
N TYR A 134 -12.64 -5.61 -7.07
CA TYR A 134 -12.60 -6.02 -8.46
C TYR A 134 -14.00 -5.93 -9.08
N THR A 135 -14.25 -4.88 -9.84
CA THR A 135 -15.49 -4.69 -10.60
C THR A 135 -15.21 -4.31 -12.05
N PRO A 136 -16.12 -4.64 -12.99
CA PRO A 136 -15.97 -4.24 -14.39
C PRO A 136 -15.83 -2.72 -14.59
N ALA A 137 -16.42 -1.91 -13.70
CA ALA A 137 -16.35 -0.46 -13.74
C ALA A 137 -14.98 0.08 -13.31
N THR A 138 -14.39 -0.47 -12.23
CA THR A 138 -13.05 -0.05 -11.75
C THR A 138 -11.94 -0.44 -12.73
N CYS A 139 -12.13 -1.52 -13.50
CA CYS A 139 -11.15 -1.98 -14.48
C CYS A 139 -11.41 -1.46 -15.91
N ALA A 140 -12.26 -0.43 -16.07
CA ALA A 140 -12.49 0.18 -17.38
C ALA A 140 -11.19 0.83 -17.89
N LEU A 141 -10.85 0.61 -19.18
CA LEU A 141 -9.66 1.22 -19.76
C LEU A 141 -9.81 2.75 -19.75
N PRO A 142 -8.86 3.49 -19.18
CA PRO A 142 -8.89 4.94 -19.19
C PRO A 142 -8.80 5.46 -20.62
N ASN A 143 -9.48 6.57 -20.90
CA ASN A 143 -9.48 7.21 -22.23
C ASN A 143 -8.07 7.47 -22.77
N LYS A 144 -7.11 7.78 -21.89
CA LYS A 144 -5.69 8.00 -22.23
C LYS A 144 -5.06 6.77 -22.89
N ILE A 145 -5.40 5.56 -22.47
CA ILE A 145 -4.87 4.31 -23.03
C ILE A 145 -5.77 3.83 -24.17
N ALA A 146 -7.09 3.88 -23.99
CA ALA A 146 -8.05 3.43 -24.99
C ALA A 146 -7.94 4.19 -26.32
N LYS A 147 -7.71 5.51 -26.28
CA LYS A 147 -7.54 6.35 -27.47
C LYS A 147 -6.12 6.32 -28.03
N ASN A 148 -5.13 5.84 -27.27
CA ASN A 148 -3.75 5.82 -27.73
C ASN A 148 -3.55 4.67 -28.74
N PRO A 149 -3.21 4.98 -30.00
CA PRO A 149 -3.04 3.96 -31.02
C PRO A 149 -2.00 2.91 -30.60
N LYS A 150 -0.95 3.29 -29.86
CA LYS A 150 0.14 2.39 -29.44
C LYS A 150 -0.33 1.22 -28.56
N TYR A 151 -1.44 1.37 -27.84
CA TYR A 151 -1.95 0.37 -26.90
C TYR A 151 -3.29 -0.25 -27.34
N LYS A 152 -3.81 0.11 -28.52
CA LYS A 152 -5.09 -0.39 -29.05
C LYS A 152 -5.20 -1.93 -29.04
N PRO A 153 -4.13 -2.72 -29.31
CA PRO A 153 -4.19 -4.18 -29.21
C PRO A 153 -4.40 -4.73 -27.78
N PHE A 154 -4.14 -3.94 -26.74
CA PHE A 154 -4.35 -4.30 -25.32
C PHE A 154 -5.76 -3.97 -24.80
N LYS A 155 -6.76 -3.84 -25.68
CA LYS A 155 -8.14 -3.43 -25.33
C LYS A 155 -8.87 -4.23 -24.24
N ASN A 156 -8.43 -5.46 -23.95
CA ASN A 156 -9.04 -6.32 -22.94
C ASN A 156 -8.17 -6.43 -21.66
N CYS A 157 -7.12 -5.61 -21.56
CA CYS A 157 -6.25 -5.58 -20.40
C CYS A 157 -6.91 -4.80 -19.26
N LEU A 158 -7.01 -5.42 -18.09
CA LEU A 158 -7.62 -4.81 -16.89
C LEU A 158 -6.65 -3.89 -16.16
N GLY A 159 -5.36 -4.22 -16.26
CA GLY A 159 -4.29 -3.51 -15.58
C GLY A 159 -3.05 -4.38 -15.44
N ALA A 160 -2.29 -4.16 -14.38
CA ALA A 160 -1.07 -4.90 -14.08
C ALA A 160 -1.19 -5.65 -12.74
N LEU A 161 -0.51 -6.78 -12.64
CA LEU A 161 -0.48 -7.63 -11.45
C LEU A 161 0.96 -8.03 -11.17
N ASP A 162 1.41 -7.81 -9.95
CA ASP A 162 2.74 -8.21 -9.54
C ASP A 162 2.85 -8.42 -8.02
N GLY A 163 3.90 -9.13 -7.62
CA GLY A 163 4.26 -9.36 -6.22
C GLY A 163 5.27 -8.34 -5.76
N VAL A 164 5.05 -7.75 -4.58
CA VAL A 164 5.96 -6.78 -3.98
C VAL A 164 6.34 -7.24 -2.58
N PHE A 165 7.64 -7.28 -2.32
CA PHE A 165 8.19 -7.59 -1.01
C PHE A 165 8.16 -6.34 -0.13
N ILE A 166 7.49 -6.46 1.02
CA ILE A 166 7.44 -5.46 2.08
C ILE A 166 8.17 -6.03 3.29
N PRO A 167 9.18 -5.33 3.86
CA PRO A 167 9.88 -5.80 5.05
C PRO A 167 8.91 -6.14 6.18
N ALA A 168 9.17 -7.26 6.86
CA ALA A 168 8.30 -7.74 7.93
C ALA A 168 9.12 -8.22 9.12
N THR A 169 8.57 -8.02 10.32
CA THR A 169 9.16 -8.55 11.56
C THR A 169 8.45 -9.84 11.92
N VAL A 170 9.19 -10.95 11.91
CA VAL A 170 8.66 -12.30 12.19
C VAL A 170 9.51 -12.96 13.29
N PRO A 171 8.89 -13.60 14.30
CA PRO A 171 9.61 -14.35 15.32
C PRO A 171 10.55 -15.38 14.70
N VAL A 172 11.75 -15.57 15.29
CA VAL A 172 12.82 -16.40 14.71
C VAL A 172 12.36 -17.80 14.32
N ALA A 173 11.49 -18.41 15.14
CA ALA A 173 10.92 -19.73 14.88
C ALA A 173 10.11 -19.82 13.57
N ASP A 174 9.45 -18.72 13.17
CA ASP A 174 8.51 -18.68 12.05
C ASP A 174 9.11 -18.01 10.80
N GLN A 175 10.40 -17.64 10.81
CA GLN A 175 10.99 -16.83 9.72
C GLN A 175 11.15 -17.58 8.40
N SER A 176 11.31 -18.92 8.42
CA SER A 176 11.62 -19.72 7.23
C SER A 176 10.71 -19.41 6.03
N PRO A 177 9.36 -19.40 6.16
CA PRO A 177 8.47 -19.08 5.05
C PRO A 177 8.48 -17.61 4.62
N TRP A 178 9.04 -16.67 5.40
CA TRP A 178 9.04 -15.23 5.09
C TRP A 178 10.38 -14.75 4.54
N ARG A 179 11.34 -15.67 4.34
CA ARG A 179 12.64 -15.33 3.76
C ARG A 179 12.53 -15.22 2.25
N SER A 180 12.87 -14.05 1.73
CA SER A 180 13.07 -13.85 0.30
C SER A 180 14.33 -14.59 -0.19
N ARG A 181 14.46 -14.74 -1.52
CA ARG A 181 15.67 -15.29 -2.16
C ARG A 181 16.96 -14.53 -1.81
N LYS A 182 16.84 -13.25 -1.42
CA LYS A 182 17.96 -12.40 -0.98
C LYS A 182 18.22 -12.49 0.53
N ASN A 183 17.68 -13.50 1.21
CA ASN A 183 17.73 -13.69 2.67
C ASN A 183 17.15 -12.53 3.51
N ILE A 184 16.34 -11.66 2.91
CA ILE A 184 15.61 -10.59 3.61
C ILE A 184 14.25 -11.12 4.06
N ILE A 185 13.86 -10.87 5.33
CA ILE A 185 12.55 -11.23 5.86
C ILE A 185 11.52 -10.21 5.36
N ALA A 186 10.55 -10.67 4.60
CA ALA A 186 9.53 -9.82 4.00
C ALA A 186 8.21 -10.58 3.81
N GLN A 187 7.11 -9.85 3.89
CA GLN A 187 5.81 -10.33 3.42
C GLN A 187 5.71 -10.13 1.91
N ASN A 188 5.20 -11.12 1.18
CA ASN A 188 4.93 -11.01 -0.24
C ASN A 188 3.51 -10.49 -0.44
N VAL A 189 3.39 -9.31 -1.05
CA VAL A 189 2.10 -8.67 -1.34
C VAL A 189 1.84 -8.74 -2.82
N LEU A 190 0.89 -9.58 -3.23
CA LEU A 190 0.36 -9.56 -4.58
C LEU A 190 -0.64 -8.42 -4.72
N ALA A 191 -0.43 -7.54 -5.70
CA ALA A 191 -1.36 -6.46 -5.98
C ALA A 191 -1.78 -6.47 -7.46
N ALA A 192 -3.09 -6.39 -7.70
CA ALA A 192 -3.67 -6.08 -8.99
C ALA A 192 -4.07 -4.60 -9.00
N ILE A 193 -3.59 -3.88 -10.00
CA ILE A 193 -3.71 -2.44 -10.12
C ILE A 193 -4.31 -2.10 -11.47
N ASN A 194 -5.31 -1.20 -11.49
CA ASN A 194 -5.88 -0.71 -12.73
C ASN A 194 -5.02 0.41 -13.36
N PHE A 195 -5.39 0.82 -14.56
CA PHE A 195 -4.68 1.86 -15.28
C PHE A 195 -4.90 3.30 -14.79
N ASN A 196 -5.76 3.49 -13.79
CA ASN A 196 -5.94 4.77 -13.09
C ASN A 196 -5.06 4.88 -11.83
N PHE A 197 -4.19 3.90 -11.60
CA PHE A 197 -3.39 3.77 -10.39
C PHE A 197 -4.19 3.56 -9.11
N GLU A 198 -5.21 2.72 -9.18
CA GLU A 198 -6.01 2.27 -8.03
C GLU A 198 -5.76 0.77 -7.79
N PHE A 199 -5.70 0.39 -6.51
CA PHE A 199 -5.68 -1.02 -6.12
C PHE A 199 -7.05 -1.64 -6.37
N VAL A 200 -7.07 -2.77 -7.04
CA VAL A 200 -8.29 -3.51 -7.37
C VAL A 200 -8.39 -4.78 -6.54
N PHE A 201 -7.24 -5.39 -6.29
CA PHE A 201 -7.11 -6.57 -5.45
C PHE A 201 -5.74 -6.56 -4.80
N VAL A 202 -5.67 -6.94 -3.53
CA VAL A 202 -4.43 -7.09 -2.78
C VAL A 202 -4.51 -8.38 -2.00
N LEU A 203 -3.40 -9.10 -1.91
CA LEU A 203 -3.26 -10.29 -1.08
C LEU A 203 -1.84 -10.34 -0.50
N ALA A 204 -1.75 -10.16 0.82
CA ALA A 204 -0.50 -10.33 1.56
C ALA A 204 -0.37 -11.78 2.05
N THR A 205 0.75 -12.42 1.74
CA THR A 205 1.05 -13.81 2.12
C THR A 205 2.53 -13.99 2.45
N SER A 206 2.88 -15.15 3.03
CA SER A 206 4.26 -15.61 3.14
C SER A 206 4.76 -16.32 1.87
N ALA A 207 3.88 -16.70 0.94
CA ALA A 207 4.22 -17.58 -0.17
C ALA A 207 4.87 -16.85 -1.37
N HIS A 208 5.63 -17.57 -2.19
CA HIS A 208 6.20 -17.04 -3.43
C HIS A 208 5.15 -16.81 -4.53
N ASN A 209 5.42 -15.84 -5.40
CA ASN A 209 4.55 -15.25 -6.44
C ASN A 209 3.57 -16.24 -7.11
N THR A 210 4.04 -17.37 -7.63
CA THR A 210 3.21 -18.34 -8.36
C THR A 210 2.12 -18.98 -7.50
N ARG A 211 2.42 -19.27 -6.21
CA ARG A 211 1.46 -19.81 -5.24
C ARG A 211 0.45 -18.75 -4.81
N VAL A 212 0.89 -17.49 -4.67
CA VAL A 212 0.01 -16.38 -4.28
C VAL A 212 -1.11 -16.13 -5.29
N PHE A 213 -0.86 -16.35 -6.59
CA PHE A 213 -1.92 -16.21 -7.59
C PHE A 213 -2.98 -17.32 -7.53
N ASN A 214 -2.59 -18.56 -7.21
CA ASN A 214 -3.57 -19.63 -7.01
C ASN A 214 -4.48 -19.31 -5.80
N ASP A 215 -3.87 -18.77 -4.75
CA ASP A 215 -4.59 -18.29 -3.56
C ASP A 215 -5.48 -17.07 -3.87
N SER A 216 -5.07 -16.18 -4.77
CA SER A 216 -5.90 -15.01 -5.13
C SER A 216 -7.15 -15.42 -5.89
N THR A 217 -7.06 -16.42 -6.76
CA THR A 217 -8.19 -16.93 -7.55
C THR A 217 -9.25 -17.55 -6.63
N THR A 218 -8.83 -18.31 -5.61
CA THR A 218 -9.74 -18.88 -4.60
C THR A 218 -10.31 -17.81 -3.66
N LYS A 219 -9.58 -16.72 -3.42
CA LYS A 219 -9.99 -15.60 -2.56
C LYS A 219 -10.75 -14.47 -3.29
N GLY A 220 -11.20 -14.70 -4.52
CA GLY A 220 -12.16 -13.82 -5.20
C GLY A 220 -11.65 -13.06 -6.42
N LEU A 221 -10.39 -13.25 -6.84
CA LEU A 221 -9.89 -12.69 -8.11
C LEU A 221 -10.27 -13.61 -9.29
N ASN A 222 -11.56 -13.64 -9.65
CA ASN A 222 -12.02 -14.46 -10.76
C ASN A 222 -12.02 -13.67 -12.09
N ILE A 223 -11.01 -13.92 -12.92
CA ILE A 223 -10.83 -13.24 -14.21
C ILE A 223 -11.52 -14.05 -15.30
N THR A 224 -12.73 -13.64 -15.68
CA THR A 224 -13.54 -14.38 -16.64
C THR A 224 -13.40 -13.87 -18.08
N GLY A 225 -13.68 -14.77 -19.02
CA GLY A 225 -13.77 -14.48 -20.45
C GLY A 225 -12.45 -14.06 -21.09
N LYS A 226 -12.50 -13.01 -21.91
CA LYS A 226 -11.34 -12.50 -22.65
C LYS A 226 -10.57 -11.43 -21.86
N LYS A 227 -10.76 -11.23 -20.57
CA LYS A 227 -10.02 -10.20 -19.82
C LYS A 227 -8.72 -10.75 -19.23
N TYR A 228 -7.73 -9.90 -18.98
CA TYR A 228 -6.46 -10.33 -18.37
C TYR A 228 -5.72 -9.18 -17.66
N PHE A 229 -4.88 -9.51 -16.69
CA PHE A 229 -3.85 -8.62 -16.13
C PHE A 229 -2.48 -8.92 -16.77
N LEU A 230 -1.65 -7.89 -16.91
CA LEU A 230 -0.25 -8.05 -17.29
C LEU A 230 0.56 -8.48 -16.06
N ALA A 231 1.28 -9.58 -16.15
CA ALA A 231 2.08 -10.12 -15.06
C ALA A 231 3.54 -10.34 -15.47
N ASN A 232 4.40 -10.44 -14.47
CA ASN A 232 5.81 -10.79 -14.64
C ASN A 232 6.00 -12.20 -15.21
N ALA A 233 7.14 -12.43 -15.85
CA ALA A 233 7.48 -13.73 -16.44
C ALA A 233 7.45 -14.89 -15.43
N GLY A 234 7.77 -14.62 -14.15
CA GLY A 234 7.79 -15.60 -13.07
C GLY A 234 6.42 -16.19 -12.70
N TYR A 235 5.31 -15.58 -13.13
CA TYR A 235 3.97 -16.13 -12.89
C TYR A 235 3.56 -17.21 -13.89
N GLY A 236 4.29 -17.39 -14.99
CA GLY A 236 3.87 -18.25 -16.09
C GLY A 236 2.63 -17.71 -16.83
N MET A 237 2.41 -18.21 -18.05
CA MET A 237 1.14 -17.96 -18.74
C MET A 237 0.04 -18.77 -18.06
N ARG A 238 -1.17 -18.22 -17.99
CA ARG A 238 -2.37 -18.90 -17.48
C ARG A 238 -3.62 -18.07 -17.81
N GLN A 239 -4.80 -18.65 -17.71
CA GLN A 239 -6.05 -17.92 -17.90
C GLN A 239 -6.10 -16.68 -16.97
N GLY A 240 -6.46 -15.53 -17.55
CA GLY A 240 -6.51 -14.25 -16.83
C GLY A 240 -5.16 -13.53 -16.64
N LEU A 241 -4.02 -14.15 -16.92
CA LEU A 241 -2.71 -13.49 -16.88
C LEU A 241 -2.03 -13.47 -18.24
N MET A 242 -1.25 -12.42 -18.48
CA MET A 242 -0.51 -12.24 -19.73
C MET A 242 0.93 -11.84 -19.41
N THR A 243 1.90 -12.69 -19.78
CA THR A 243 3.33 -12.51 -19.47
C THR A 243 4.15 -12.19 -20.72
N PRO A 244 5.32 -11.54 -20.59
CA PRO A 244 6.19 -11.23 -21.72
C PRO A 244 6.74 -12.51 -22.38
N PHE A 245 7.21 -12.39 -23.62
CA PHE A 245 8.00 -13.45 -24.25
C PHE A 245 9.32 -13.60 -23.50
N GLN A 246 9.57 -14.80 -22.97
CA GLN A 246 10.83 -15.14 -22.30
C GLN A 246 11.97 -15.21 -23.32
N GLY A 247 13.20 -14.89 -22.88
CA GLY A 247 14.40 -14.91 -23.73
C GLY A 247 14.41 -13.86 -24.84
N VAL A 248 13.48 -12.90 -24.82
CA VAL A 248 13.41 -11.80 -25.79
C VAL A 248 13.73 -10.50 -25.09
N ARG A 249 14.69 -9.74 -25.62
CA ARG A 249 15.14 -8.46 -25.04
C ARG A 249 14.05 -7.40 -25.08
N TYR A 250 13.94 -6.58 -24.03
CA TYR A 250 13.04 -5.42 -24.02
C TYR A 250 13.43 -4.34 -23.01
N HIS A 251 14.68 -4.30 -22.57
CA HIS A 251 15.10 -3.39 -21.52
C HIS A 251 14.88 -1.92 -21.92
N LEU A 252 13.92 -1.28 -21.26
CA LEU A 252 13.50 0.11 -21.51
C LEU A 252 14.67 1.09 -21.42
N LYS A 253 15.59 0.88 -20.47
CA LYS A 253 16.81 1.69 -20.33
C LYS A 253 17.78 1.50 -21.48
N GLU A 254 18.00 0.26 -21.91
CA GLU A 254 18.93 -0.03 -23.01
C GLU A 254 18.38 0.45 -24.35
N GLN A 255 17.07 0.31 -24.58
CA GLN A 255 16.43 0.84 -25.78
C GLN A 255 16.42 2.38 -25.80
N ALA A 256 16.16 3.03 -24.66
CA ALA A 256 16.21 4.49 -24.55
C ALA A 256 17.65 5.03 -24.71
N ALA A 257 18.64 4.39 -24.08
CA ALA A 257 20.05 4.79 -24.15
C ALA A 257 20.67 4.52 -25.53
N ALA A 258 20.24 3.45 -26.22
CA ALA A 258 20.79 3.08 -27.52
C ALA A 258 20.01 3.68 -28.71
N GLY A 259 18.90 4.38 -28.49
CA GLY A 259 18.03 4.90 -29.56
C GLY A 259 17.48 3.81 -30.49
N ARG A 260 17.42 2.55 -30.02
CA ARG A 260 17.13 1.39 -30.87
C ARG A 260 15.64 1.11 -30.95
N SER A 261 15.12 1.14 -32.17
CA SER A 261 13.77 0.71 -32.51
C SER A 261 13.60 -0.80 -32.31
N PRO A 262 12.42 -1.28 -31.86
CA PRO A 262 12.11 -2.70 -31.78
C PRO A 262 12.27 -3.38 -33.15
N SER A 263 13.06 -4.45 -33.22
CA SER A 263 13.41 -5.10 -34.49
C SER A 263 12.41 -6.20 -34.87
N ASN A 264 11.67 -6.73 -33.90
CA ASN A 264 10.70 -7.79 -34.13
C ASN A 264 9.42 -7.63 -33.31
N ARG A 265 8.39 -8.39 -33.68
CA ARG A 265 7.07 -8.38 -33.02
C ARG A 265 7.11 -8.69 -31.53
N LYS A 266 8.04 -9.56 -31.09
CA LYS A 266 8.15 -9.99 -29.70
C LYS A 266 8.80 -8.91 -28.83
N GLU A 267 9.83 -8.24 -29.34
CA GLU A 267 10.48 -7.09 -28.69
C GLU A 267 9.51 -5.93 -28.52
N LEU A 268 8.76 -5.59 -29.57
CA LEU A 268 7.75 -4.52 -29.49
C LEU A 268 6.66 -4.86 -28.48
N TYR A 269 6.18 -6.11 -28.48
CA TYR A 269 5.21 -6.58 -27.50
C TYR A 269 5.76 -6.45 -26.08
N ASN A 270 6.96 -6.98 -25.81
CA ASN A 270 7.56 -6.96 -24.49
C ASN A 270 7.82 -5.53 -24.00
N LEU A 271 8.26 -4.62 -24.88
CA LEU A 271 8.43 -3.21 -24.56
C LEU A 271 7.11 -2.57 -24.10
N ARG A 272 6.03 -2.79 -24.85
CA ARG A 272 4.70 -2.25 -24.52
C ARG A 272 4.11 -2.91 -23.27
N HIS A 273 4.28 -4.21 -23.14
CA HIS A 273 3.90 -4.99 -21.95
C HIS A 273 4.57 -4.41 -20.70
N ALA A 274 5.91 -4.29 -20.71
CA ALA A 274 6.68 -3.77 -19.59
C ALA A 274 6.30 -2.34 -19.22
N THR A 275 6.05 -1.49 -20.23
CA THR A 275 5.59 -0.10 -20.00
C THR A 275 4.26 -0.05 -19.24
N LEU A 276 3.31 -0.91 -19.60
CA LEU A 276 1.99 -0.98 -18.95
C LEU A 276 2.07 -1.69 -17.59
N GLN A 277 2.92 -2.71 -17.47
CA GLN A 277 3.10 -3.48 -16.25
C GLN A 277 3.82 -2.69 -15.15
N ASN A 278 4.72 -1.79 -15.52
CA ASN A 278 5.48 -0.93 -14.61
C ASN A 278 4.61 -0.05 -13.69
N GLN A 279 3.29 0.00 -13.92
CA GLN A 279 2.38 0.69 -13.01
C GLN A 279 2.39 0.13 -11.59
N VAL A 280 2.61 -1.18 -11.42
CA VAL A 280 2.73 -1.78 -10.08
C VAL A 280 3.93 -1.21 -9.34
N GLU A 281 5.11 -1.26 -9.96
CA GLU A 281 6.35 -0.70 -9.40
C GLU A 281 6.19 0.79 -9.06
N ARG A 282 5.55 1.56 -9.94
CA ARG A 282 5.33 3.00 -9.76
C ARG A 282 4.42 3.29 -8.56
N ILE A 283 3.29 2.61 -8.42
CA ILE A 283 2.41 2.81 -7.25
C ILE A 283 3.14 2.43 -5.98
N PHE A 284 3.83 1.29 -5.94
CA PHE A 284 4.54 0.92 -4.73
C PHE A 284 5.70 1.87 -4.40
N GLY A 285 6.35 2.44 -5.42
CA GLY A 285 7.30 3.54 -5.25
C GLY A 285 6.64 4.76 -4.59
N CYS A 286 5.49 5.19 -5.07
CA CYS A 286 4.70 6.26 -4.46
C CYS A 286 4.26 5.93 -3.04
N MET A 287 3.73 4.73 -2.82
CA MET A 287 3.28 4.24 -1.52
C MET A 287 4.41 4.24 -0.50
N LYS A 288 5.62 3.82 -0.88
CA LYS A 288 6.80 3.82 0.01
C LYS A 288 7.28 5.23 0.33
N ARG A 289 7.16 6.20 -0.59
CA ARG A 289 7.47 7.61 -0.31
C ARG A 289 6.42 8.28 0.57
N LYS A 290 5.14 8.03 0.30
CA LYS A 290 4.00 8.58 1.07
C LYS A 290 3.87 7.94 2.45
N PHE A 291 4.13 6.63 2.55
CA PHE A 291 4.04 5.82 3.77
C PHE A 291 5.36 5.09 4.02
N PRO A 292 6.39 5.78 4.53
CA PRO A 292 7.72 5.20 4.74
C PRO A 292 7.72 4.01 5.72
N ILE A 293 6.66 3.80 6.51
CA ILE A 293 6.47 2.59 7.32
C ILE A 293 6.55 1.29 6.51
N LEU A 294 6.28 1.33 5.20
CA LEU A 294 6.43 0.19 4.29
C LEU A 294 7.88 -0.12 3.90
N THR A 295 8.84 0.70 4.31
CA THR A 295 10.26 0.55 3.94
C THR A 295 11.11 -0.09 5.04
N THR A 296 10.59 -0.15 6.26
CA THR A 296 11.27 -0.67 7.44
C THR A 296 10.43 -1.75 8.11
N PRO A 297 11.04 -2.80 8.68
CA PRO A 297 10.30 -3.83 9.40
C PRO A 297 9.54 -3.21 10.59
N PRO A 298 8.20 -3.27 10.63
CA PRO A 298 7.46 -2.66 11.73
C PRO A 298 7.58 -3.49 13.02
N GLU A 299 7.64 -2.84 14.18
CA GLU A 299 7.82 -3.49 15.49
C GLU A 299 6.51 -3.97 16.15
N PHE A 300 5.54 -4.42 15.36
CA PHE A 300 4.27 -4.95 15.87
C PHE A 300 3.95 -6.33 15.29
N GLN A 301 2.99 -7.02 15.90
CA GLN A 301 2.60 -8.37 15.51
C GLN A 301 2.30 -8.50 14.00
N LEU A 302 2.69 -9.63 13.42
CA LEU A 302 2.57 -9.91 11.99
C LEU A 302 1.15 -9.71 11.43
N ASN A 303 0.11 -10.10 12.18
CA ASN A 303 -1.28 -9.86 11.79
C ASN A 303 -1.59 -8.37 11.58
N LYS A 304 -1.03 -7.48 12.41
CA LYS A 304 -1.15 -6.03 12.24
C LYS A 304 -0.34 -5.53 11.05
N GLN A 305 0.83 -6.12 10.76
CA GLN A 305 1.63 -5.80 9.57
C GLN A 305 0.89 -6.16 8.27
N VAL A 306 0.17 -7.28 8.25
CA VAL A 306 -0.68 -7.68 7.12
C VAL A 306 -1.86 -6.72 6.97
N HIS A 307 -2.57 -6.41 8.06
CA HIS A 307 -3.66 -5.43 8.06
C HIS A 307 -3.20 -4.03 7.63
N LEU A 308 -1.98 -3.63 7.99
CA LEU A 308 -1.43 -2.34 7.58
C LEU A 308 -1.36 -2.20 6.06
N VAL A 309 -0.97 -3.26 5.35
CA VAL A 309 -0.94 -3.25 3.88
C VAL A 309 -2.34 -2.96 3.31
N TYR A 310 -3.36 -3.69 3.77
CA TYR A 310 -4.73 -3.48 3.33
C TYR A 310 -5.24 -2.07 3.67
N ALA A 311 -5.00 -1.59 4.89
CA ALA A 311 -5.41 -0.25 5.32
C ALA A 311 -4.76 0.86 4.47
N LEU A 312 -3.47 0.72 4.14
CA LEU A 312 -2.77 1.71 3.31
C LEU A 312 -3.22 1.66 1.85
N CYS A 313 -3.50 0.47 1.30
CA CYS A 313 -4.10 0.35 -0.05
C CYS A 313 -5.50 0.97 -0.11
N MET A 314 -6.32 0.78 0.93
CA MET A 314 -7.62 1.46 1.08
C MET A 314 -7.43 2.97 1.11
N LEU A 315 -6.55 3.46 1.99
CA LEU A 315 -6.27 4.89 2.15
C LEU A 315 -5.74 5.53 0.86
N TRP A 316 -4.90 4.82 0.11
CA TRP A 316 -4.42 5.26 -1.21
C TRP A 316 -5.57 5.47 -2.19
N ASN A 317 -6.46 4.48 -2.34
CA ASN A 317 -7.62 4.59 -3.22
C ASN A 317 -8.59 5.71 -2.75
N PHE A 318 -8.76 5.87 -1.44
CA PHE A 318 -9.55 6.96 -0.87
C PHE A 318 -8.97 8.33 -1.26
N ILE A 319 -7.66 8.50 -1.12
CA ILE A 319 -6.96 9.75 -1.49
C ILE A 319 -7.12 10.01 -2.99
N GLN A 320 -6.89 9.01 -3.84
CA GLN A 320 -7.06 9.11 -5.29
C GLN A 320 -8.45 9.58 -5.72
N LYS A 321 -9.51 9.15 -5.02
CA LYS A 321 -10.88 9.58 -5.33
C LYS A 321 -11.20 11.01 -4.88
N ASN A 322 -10.48 11.53 -3.89
CA ASN A 322 -10.76 12.82 -3.27
C ASN A 322 -9.79 13.95 -3.69
N GLU A 323 -8.59 13.59 -4.16
CA GLU A 323 -7.52 14.52 -4.54
C GLU A 323 -7.20 14.40 -6.03
N ALA A 324 -6.81 15.51 -6.67
CA ALA A 324 -6.31 15.46 -8.03
C ALA A 324 -4.93 14.79 -8.06
N LEU A 325 -4.68 13.93 -9.05
CA LEU A 325 -3.39 13.21 -9.24
C LEU A 325 -2.17 14.14 -9.26
N ASP A 326 -2.32 15.38 -9.74
CA ASP A 326 -1.27 16.39 -9.76
C ASP A 326 -0.89 16.93 -8.37
N ASN A 327 -1.79 16.80 -7.38
CA ASN A 327 -1.57 17.23 -5.99
C ASN A 327 -0.98 16.13 -5.11
N LEU A 328 -0.96 14.87 -5.58
CA LEU A 328 -0.16 13.84 -4.94
C LEU A 328 1.31 14.21 -5.17
N PHE A 329 2.04 14.52 -4.10
CA PHE A 329 3.52 14.62 -4.07
C PHE A 329 4.23 13.41 -4.73
N ASP A 330 3.46 12.35 -4.98
CA ASP A 330 3.83 11.10 -5.58
C ASP A 330 2.91 10.73 -6.75
N ASP A 331 2.72 11.61 -7.74
CA ASP A 331 2.03 11.22 -8.98
C ASP A 331 2.79 10.03 -9.61
N PRO A 332 2.21 8.82 -9.62
CA PRO A 332 2.87 7.66 -10.20
C PRO A 332 3.21 7.92 -11.66
N SER A 333 2.38 8.69 -12.37
CA SER A 333 2.53 9.05 -13.79
C SER A 333 3.78 9.87 -14.11
N LYS A 334 4.38 10.53 -13.09
CA LYS A 334 5.64 11.31 -13.20
C LYS A 334 6.88 10.52 -12.78
N ILE A 335 6.74 9.36 -12.11
CA ILE A 335 7.90 8.52 -11.79
C ILE A 335 8.50 7.97 -13.10
N PRO A 336 9.82 8.17 -13.34
CA PRO A 336 10.48 7.65 -14.52
C PRO A 336 10.41 6.13 -14.58
N ILE A 337 10.34 5.60 -15.79
CA ILE A 337 10.29 4.15 -16.04
C ILE A 337 11.70 3.59 -15.74
N ILE A 338 11.91 3.10 -14.52
CA ILE A 338 13.18 2.51 -14.08
C ILE A 338 12.96 1.03 -13.86
N THR A 339 13.17 0.21 -14.89
CA THR A 339 13.26 -1.25 -14.70
C THR A 339 14.60 -1.58 -14.04
N GLN A 340 14.59 -2.28 -12.91
CA GLN A 340 15.78 -3.01 -12.42
C GLN A 340 15.88 -4.35 -13.15
N PRO A 341 17.09 -4.90 -13.36
CA PRO A 341 17.23 -6.25 -13.90
C PRO A 341 16.63 -7.23 -12.90
N THR A 342 15.46 -7.78 -13.20
CA THR A 342 14.98 -9.01 -12.57
C THR A 342 15.69 -10.19 -13.25
N GLU A 343 16.91 -10.46 -12.81
CA GLU A 343 17.46 -11.82 -12.90
C GLU A 343 16.66 -12.69 -11.92
N GLU A 344 15.48 -13.13 -12.34
CA GLU A 344 14.72 -14.16 -11.63
C GLU A 344 14.83 -15.47 -12.41
N GLU A 345 15.65 -16.38 -11.92
CA GLU A 345 15.61 -17.78 -12.33
C GLU A 345 14.22 -18.37 -12.01
N ILE A 346 13.67 -19.05 -13.00
CA ILE A 346 12.28 -19.50 -13.07
C ILE A 346 12.14 -20.80 -12.26
N GLU A 347 11.22 -20.80 -11.29
CA GLU A 347 10.65 -22.05 -10.78
C GLU A 347 9.60 -22.53 -11.80
N GLU A 348 9.74 -23.76 -12.29
CA GLU A 348 8.78 -24.40 -13.19
C GLU A 348 7.41 -24.50 -12.50
N GLY A 349 6.49 -23.63 -12.91
CA GLY A 349 5.09 -23.71 -12.49
C GLY A 349 4.38 -24.89 -13.15
N LEU A 350 3.57 -25.59 -12.37
CA LEU A 350 2.69 -26.69 -12.81
C LEU A 350 1.84 -26.31 -14.03
N SER A 351 1.95 -27.12 -15.07
CA SER A 351 1.32 -26.93 -16.38
C SER A 351 -0.16 -27.34 -16.38
N ILE A 352 -1.04 -26.42 -16.77
CA ILE A 352 -2.36 -26.73 -17.34
C ILE A 352 -2.23 -26.45 -18.84
N ALA A 353 -1.84 -27.47 -19.60
CA ALA A 353 -1.31 -27.33 -20.96
C ALA A 353 -2.25 -26.62 -21.97
N ASP A 354 -3.56 -26.79 -21.81
CA ASP A 354 -4.56 -26.29 -22.77
C ASP A 354 -4.89 -24.79 -22.58
N GLU A 355 -5.01 -24.32 -21.34
CA GLU A 355 -5.23 -22.89 -21.04
C GLU A 355 -4.01 -22.04 -21.44
N ASP A 356 -2.82 -22.62 -21.29
CA ASP A 356 -1.57 -22.03 -21.75
C ASP A 356 -1.53 -21.82 -23.26
N ALA A 357 -2.01 -22.78 -24.04
CA ALA A 357 -1.98 -22.72 -25.51
C ALA A 357 -2.86 -21.58 -26.03
N LEU A 358 -4.07 -21.42 -25.50
CA LEU A 358 -4.98 -20.34 -25.87
C LEU A 358 -4.38 -18.97 -25.54
N GLN A 359 -3.81 -18.82 -24.34
CA GLN A 359 -3.23 -17.54 -23.93
C GLN A 359 -1.94 -17.22 -24.68
N LYS A 360 -1.13 -18.23 -25.03
CA LYS A 360 0.04 -18.10 -25.92
C LYS A 360 -0.39 -17.64 -27.32
N ALA A 361 -1.38 -18.29 -27.93
CA ALA A 361 -1.92 -17.90 -29.24
C ALA A 361 -2.48 -16.46 -29.21
N ARG A 362 -3.11 -16.07 -28.11
CA ARG A 362 -3.60 -14.72 -27.92
C ARG A 362 -2.48 -13.69 -27.84
N ARG A 363 -1.40 -13.99 -27.10
CA ARG A 363 -0.19 -13.15 -27.04
C ARG A 363 0.42 -12.96 -28.42
N GLU A 364 0.55 -14.05 -29.19
CA GLU A 364 1.02 -14.05 -30.58
C GLU A 364 0.18 -13.12 -31.46
N GLN A 365 -1.15 -13.18 -31.36
CA GLN A 365 -2.05 -12.30 -32.10
C GLN A 365 -1.88 -10.82 -31.73
N ILE A 366 -1.74 -10.51 -30.43
CA ILE A 366 -1.52 -9.13 -29.97
C ILE A 366 -0.18 -8.61 -30.49
N ALA A 367 0.90 -9.40 -30.38
CA ALA A 367 2.23 -9.04 -30.87
C ALA A 367 2.23 -8.77 -32.38
N THR A 368 1.54 -9.61 -33.15
CA THR A 368 1.41 -9.44 -34.61
C THR A 368 0.66 -8.16 -34.96
N LYS A 369 -0.47 -7.89 -34.28
CA LYS A 369 -1.25 -6.66 -34.49
C LYS A 369 -0.45 -5.40 -34.14
N LEU A 370 0.30 -5.43 -33.04
CA LEU A 370 1.19 -4.33 -32.65
C LEU A 370 2.26 -4.07 -33.71
N PHE A 371 2.90 -5.14 -34.21
CA PHE A 371 3.98 -5.01 -35.16
C PHE A 371 3.49 -4.53 -36.53
N ASN A 372 2.38 -5.05 -37.03
CA ASN A 372 1.79 -4.57 -38.29
C ASN A 372 1.44 -3.08 -38.21
N GLN A 373 0.91 -2.62 -37.07
CA GLN A 373 0.64 -1.21 -36.84
C GLN A 373 1.92 -0.37 -36.79
N TYR A 374 2.98 -0.89 -36.17
CA TYR A 374 4.26 -0.21 -36.08
C TYR A 374 4.96 -0.08 -37.44
N VAL A 375 4.96 -1.15 -38.23
CA VAL A 375 5.48 -1.13 -39.61
C VAL A 375 4.69 -0.13 -40.45
N ALA A 376 3.35 -0.19 -40.43
CA ALA A 376 2.51 0.75 -41.17
C ALA A 376 2.77 2.22 -40.79
N TYR A 377 3.06 2.50 -39.51
CA TYR A 377 3.38 3.86 -39.06
C TYR A 377 4.75 4.35 -39.51
N ASN A 378 5.75 3.47 -39.61
CA ASN A 378 7.10 3.85 -40.06
C ASN A 378 7.27 3.82 -41.58
N SER A 379 6.32 3.21 -42.31
CA SER A 379 6.27 3.19 -43.77
C SER A 379 5.54 4.39 -44.37
N CYS A 380 4.91 5.23 -43.54
CA CYS A 380 4.38 6.55 -43.87
C CYS A 380 5.35 7.62 -43.36
#